data_AF-A0A1I5KFY1-F1
#
_entry.id   AF-A0A1I5KFY1-F1
#
_cell.length_a   1.000
_cell.length_b   1.000
_cell.length_c   1.000
_cell.angle_alpha   90.00
_cell.angle_beta   90.00
_cell.angle_gamma   90.00
#
_symmetry.space_group_name_H-M   'P 1'
#
loop_
_entity.id
_entity.type
_entity.pdbx_description
1 polymer ?
#
loop_
_entity_poly.entity_id
_entity_poly.type
_entity_poly.pdbx_seq_one_letter_code
_entity_poly.pdbx_strand_id
1 'polypeptide(L)'
;MIEIEVQNETHQSVFRIKTVAVPRIGEGIRLREPSGSWASYDILDVWYQQADFGEVWMPYIHVRMTPDELKAVEMAKSNPMVDKAQAVPIEDFLKKFEGDAEHEPTRLNLDMSDS
;
A
#
# COMPACT_ATOMS: atom_id res chain seq x y z
N MET A 1 14.67 -11.67 -15.91
CA MET A 1 14.23 -10.86 -14.75
C MET A 1 15.36 -9.90 -14.44
N ILE A 2 15.08 -8.61 -14.36
CA ILE A 2 16.04 -7.52 -14.16
C ILE A 2 16.04 -7.14 -12.68
N GLU A 3 17.22 -7.07 -12.08
CA GLU A 3 17.38 -6.54 -10.72
C GLU A 3 17.66 -5.04 -10.80
N ILE A 4 16.94 -4.26 -10.00
CA ILE A 4 17.03 -2.79 -9.95
C ILE A 4 17.27 -2.38 -8.51
N GLU A 5 18.22 -1.48 -8.30
CA GLU A 5 18.41 -0.83 -7.00
C GLU A 5 17.51 0.40 -6.91
N VAL A 6 16.79 0.50 -5.79
CA VAL A 6 15.82 1.55 -5.52
C VAL A 6 16.37 2.41 -4.40
N GLN A 7 16.62 3.69 -4.71
CA GLN A 7 16.89 4.74 -3.75
C GLN A 7 15.53 5.35 -3.35
N ASN A 8 15.06 5.12 -2.13
CA ASN A 8 13.76 5.59 -1.67
C ASN A 8 13.92 6.84 -0.77
N GLU A 9 13.53 8.00 -1.31
CA GLU A 9 13.60 9.30 -0.64
C GLU A 9 12.68 9.36 0.59
N THR A 10 11.46 8.80 0.49
CA THR A 10 10.44 8.91 1.55
C THR A 10 10.89 8.22 2.82
N HIS A 11 11.49 7.03 2.70
CA HIS A 11 11.94 6.25 3.85
C HIS A 11 13.44 6.32 4.11
N GLN A 12 14.18 7.11 3.32
CA GLN A 12 15.63 7.24 3.40
C GLN A 12 16.30 5.85 3.40
N SER A 13 15.92 5.00 2.44
CA SER A 13 16.33 3.60 2.40
C SER A 13 16.75 3.15 1.00
N VAL A 14 17.54 2.09 0.95
CA VAL A 14 18.01 1.46 -0.29
C VAL A 14 17.67 -0.02 -0.27
N PHE A 15 17.08 -0.51 -1.36
CA PHE A 15 16.76 -1.94 -1.52
C PHE A 15 16.75 -2.35 -2.99
N ARG A 16 16.65 -3.66 -3.25
CA ARG A 16 16.59 -4.21 -4.60
C ARG A 16 15.25 -4.86 -4.89
N ILE A 17 14.77 -4.65 -6.11
CA ILE A 17 13.58 -5.31 -6.64
C ILE A 17 13.93 -6.10 -7.88
N LYS A 18 13.14 -7.14 -8.15
CA LYS A 18 13.22 -7.90 -9.40
C LYS A 18 11.98 -7.62 -10.23
N THR A 19 12.19 -7.22 -11.47
CA THR A 19 11.12 -6.84 -12.40
C THR A 19 11.38 -7.43 -13.78
N VAL A 20 10.41 -7.31 -14.69
CA VAL A 20 10.54 -7.70 -16.10
C VAL A 20 11.08 -6.57 -16.97
N ALA A 21 10.92 -5.32 -16.54
CA ALA A 21 11.35 -4.13 -17.25
C ALA A 21 11.75 -3.02 -16.27
N VAL A 22 12.68 -2.15 -16.68
CA VAL A 22 13.06 -0.95 -15.91
C VAL A 22 11.96 0.10 -16.05
N PRO A 23 11.30 0.50 -14.96
CA PRO A 23 10.28 1.55 -14.98
C PRO A 23 10.85 2.91 -15.40
N ARG A 24 10.04 3.76 -16.02
CA ARG A 24 10.45 5.08 -16.52
C ARG A 24 9.93 6.23 -15.67
N ILE A 25 10.61 7.37 -15.76
CA ILE A 25 10.14 8.64 -15.18
C ILE A 25 8.73 8.93 -15.72
N GLY A 26 7.79 9.21 -14.81
CA GLY A 26 6.38 9.47 -15.12
C GLY A 26 5.47 8.23 -15.17
N GLU A 27 5.99 7.00 -15.14
CA GLU A 27 5.16 5.79 -15.05
C GLU A 27 4.70 5.50 -13.62
N GLY A 28 5.54 5.86 -12.64
CA GLY A 28 5.34 5.51 -11.24
C GLY A 28 5.53 4.01 -10.96
N ILE A 29 5.57 3.65 -9.69
CA ILE A 29 5.67 2.26 -9.23
C ILE A 29 4.86 2.08 -7.95
N ARG A 30 4.35 0.86 -7.72
CA ARG A 30 3.78 0.48 -6.43
C ARG A 30 4.78 -0.34 -5.64
N LEU A 31 5.03 0.08 -4.41
CA LEU A 31 5.94 -0.58 -3.48
C LEU A 31 5.18 -0.95 -2.21
N ARG A 32 5.61 -2.05 -1.57
CA ARG A 32 5.00 -2.51 -0.34
C ARG A 32 5.68 -1.83 0.84
N GLU A 33 4.88 -1.15 1.64
CA GLU A 33 5.29 -0.43 2.84
C GLU A 33 5.65 -1.39 3.99
N PRO A 34 6.42 -0.92 4.99
CA PRO A 34 6.65 -1.68 6.23
C PRO A 34 5.35 -2.07 6.95
N SER A 35 4.28 -1.29 6.78
CA SER A 35 2.93 -1.62 7.29
C SER A 35 2.26 -2.79 6.55
N GLY A 36 2.87 -3.28 5.48
CA GLY A 36 2.32 -4.32 4.61
C GLY A 36 1.37 -3.80 3.53
N SER A 37 1.01 -2.51 3.57
CA SER A 37 0.15 -1.85 2.57
C SER A 37 0.92 -1.51 1.29
N TRP A 38 0.23 -1.37 0.17
CA TRP A 38 0.84 -0.95 -1.09
C TRP A 38 0.67 0.54 -1.30
N ALA A 39 1.77 1.26 -1.49
CA ALA A 39 1.77 2.69 -1.72
C ALA A 39 2.27 3.01 -3.14
N SER A 40 1.78 4.13 -3.69
CA SER A 40 2.18 4.64 -5.00
C SER A 40 3.38 5.58 -4.87
N TYR A 41 4.36 5.41 -5.74
CA TYR A 41 5.62 6.16 -5.78
C TYR A 41 5.85 6.77 -7.15
N ASP A 42 6.29 8.03 -7.17
CA ASP A 42 6.84 8.69 -8.35
C ASP A 42 8.29 8.24 -8.56
N ILE A 43 8.68 8.13 -9.83
CA ILE A 43 10.06 7.88 -10.24
C ILE A 43 10.68 9.23 -10.62
N LEU A 44 11.65 9.65 -9.83
CA LEU A 44 12.31 10.95 -9.93
C LEU A 44 13.52 10.91 -10.86
N ASP A 45 14.26 9.79 -10.85
CA ASP A 45 15.44 9.60 -11.70
C ASP A 45 15.64 8.12 -12.05
N VAL A 46 16.28 7.87 -13.18
CA VAL A 46 16.66 6.54 -13.68
C VAL A 46 18.04 6.63 -14.31
N TRP A 47 18.99 5.84 -13.80
CA TRP A 47 20.35 5.79 -14.34
C TRP A 47 20.88 4.37 -14.40
N TYR A 48 21.97 4.20 -15.13
CA TYR A 48 22.68 2.93 -15.26
C TYR A 48 24.12 3.12 -14.85
N GLN A 49 24.64 2.19 -14.05
CA GLN A 49 26.05 2.16 -13.65
C GLN A 49 26.67 0.85 -14.12
N GLN A 50 27.90 0.91 -14.62
CA GLN A 50 28.64 -0.29 -14.95
C GLN A 50 28.91 -1.09 -13.66
N ALA A 51 28.63 -2.39 -13.69
CA ALA A 51 28.90 -3.27 -12.57
C ALA A 51 30.41 -3.37 -12.30
N ASP A 52 30.79 -3.54 -11.03
CA ASP A 52 32.20 -3.68 -10.61
C ASP A 52 32.90 -4.89 -11.26
N PHE A 53 32.12 -5.93 -11.62
CA PHE A 53 32.62 -7.16 -12.24
C PHE A 53 31.76 -7.51 -13.46
N GLY A 54 32.27 -7.17 -14.65
CA GLY A 54 31.69 -7.54 -15.95
C GLY A 54 31.26 -6.37 -16.83
N GLU A 55 30.75 -6.68 -18.02
CA GLU A 55 30.24 -5.70 -18.99
C GLU A 55 28.70 -5.52 -18.88
N VAL A 56 28.17 -5.59 -17.66
CA VAL A 56 26.73 -5.45 -17.41
C VAL A 56 26.46 -4.08 -16.80
N TRP A 57 25.43 -3.41 -17.33
CA TRP A 57 24.92 -2.16 -16.80
C TRP A 57 23.78 -2.43 -15.83
N MET A 58 23.95 -2.00 -14.58
CA MET A 58 22.96 -2.14 -13.52
C MET A 58 22.04 -0.92 -13.49
N PRO A 59 20.71 -1.10 -13.53
CA PRO A 59 19.76 0.00 -13.41
C PRO A 59 19.53 0.41 -11.96
N TYR A 60 19.34 1.70 -11.78
CA TYR A 60 19.01 2.34 -10.51
C TYR A 60 17.82 3.27 -10.74
N ILE A 61 16.93 3.33 -9.75
CA ILE A 61 15.83 4.28 -9.74
C ILE A 61 15.81 5.05 -8.43
N HIS A 62 15.52 6.35 -8.51
CA HIS A 62 15.22 7.18 -7.35
C HIS A 62 13.72 7.40 -7.29
N VAL A 63 13.11 7.07 -6.15
CA VAL A 63 11.66 7.12 -5.96
C VAL A 63 11.27 7.92 -4.74
N ARG A 64 10.09 8.52 -4.81
CA ARG A 64 9.43 9.17 -3.67
C ARG A 64 7.95 8.82 -3.69
N MET A 65 7.38 8.57 -2.51
CA MET A 65 5.95 8.34 -2.37
C MET A 65 5.19 9.52 -2.99
N THR A 66 4.16 9.21 -3.77
CA THR A 66 3.35 10.24 -4.44
C THR A 66 2.74 11.18 -3.37
N PRO A 67 2.58 12.48 -3.67
CA PRO A 67 2.07 13.44 -2.70
C PRO A 67 0.69 13.06 -2.15
N ASP A 68 -0.17 12.46 -2.97
CA ASP A 68 -1.52 12.08 -2.57
C ASP A 68 -1.53 10.86 -1.65
N GLU A 69 -0.66 9.89 -1.90
CA GLU A 69 -0.46 8.75 -0.99
C GLU A 69 0.11 9.21 0.35
N LEU A 70 1.07 10.15 0.34
CA LEU A 70 1.65 10.71 1.56
C LEU A 70 0.57 11.40 2.42
N LYS A 71 -0.29 12.23 1.81
CA LYS A 71 -1.43 12.85 2.49
C LYS A 71 -2.39 11.80 3.06
N ALA A 72 -2.70 10.74 2.31
CA ALA A 72 -3.57 9.67 2.77
C ALA A 72 -3.00 8.97 4.01
N VAL A 73 -1.70 8.69 4.01
CA VAL A 73 -0.99 8.08 5.15
C VAL A 73 -0.98 9.03 6.37
N GLU A 74 -0.77 10.33 6.18
CA GLU A 74 -0.81 11.32 7.26
C GLU A 74 -2.22 11.47 7.85
N MET A 75 -3.25 11.52 7.02
CA MET A 75 -4.65 11.55 7.46
C MET A 75 -5.01 10.28 8.24
N ALA A 76 -4.58 9.10 7.78
CA ALA A 76 -4.82 7.84 8.48
C ALA A 76 -4.15 7.82 9.87
N LYS A 77 -2.95 8.39 10.01
CA LYS A 77 -2.25 8.50 11.31
C LYS A 77 -2.94 9.46 12.28
N SER A 78 -3.55 10.53 11.77
CA SER A 78 -4.15 11.61 12.55
C SER A 78 -5.64 11.44 12.81
N ASN A 79 -6.28 10.38 12.30
CA ASN A 79 -7.72 10.19 12.40
C ASN A 79 -8.20 10.09 13.86
N PRO A 80 -8.92 11.10 14.39
CA PRO A 80 -9.36 11.15 15.78
C PRO A 80 -10.56 10.22 16.05
N MET A 81 -11.19 9.65 15.01
CA MET A 81 -12.32 8.71 15.16
C MET A 81 -11.88 7.28 15.48
N VAL A 82 -10.59 6.97 15.36
CA VAL A 82 -10.04 5.66 15.75
C VAL A 82 -9.44 5.80 17.14
N ASP A 83 -10.26 5.51 18.17
CA ASP A 83 -9.74 5.35 19.52
C ASP A 83 -8.89 4.09 19.58
N LYS A 84 -7.57 4.27 19.60
CA LYS A 84 -6.60 3.17 19.67
C LYS A 84 -6.76 2.33 20.95
N ALA A 85 -7.36 2.88 22.00
CA ALA A 85 -7.68 2.12 23.21
C ALA A 85 -8.83 1.11 23.01
N GLN A 86 -9.62 1.27 21.94
CA GLN A 86 -10.74 0.39 21.56
C GLN A 86 -10.38 -0.56 20.41
N ALA A 87 -9.14 -0.53 19.92
CA ALA A 87 -8.68 -1.46 18.91
C ALA A 87 -8.63 -2.87 19.52
N VAL A 88 -9.39 -3.80 18.93
CA VAL A 88 -9.38 -5.22 19.28
C VAL A 88 -8.78 -6.04 18.12
N PRO A 89 -8.07 -7.15 18.39
CA PRO A 89 -7.64 -8.09 17.36
C PRO A 89 -8.82 -8.55 16.50
N ILE A 90 -8.58 -8.80 15.21
CA ILE A 90 -9.66 -9.16 14.28
C ILE A 90 -10.27 -10.50 14.64
N GLU A 91 -9.49 -11.42 15.20
CA GLU A 91 -9.92 -12.71 15.70
C GLU A 91 -10.92 -12.56 16.85
N ASP A 92 -10.63 -11.68 17.81
CA ASP A 92 -11.51 -11.37 18.94
C ASP A 92 -12.79 -10.64 18.51
N PHE A 93 -12.71 -9.83 17.46
CA PHE A 93 -13.88 -9.20 16.85
C PHE A 93 -14.78 -10.23 16.18
N LEU A 94 -14.21 -11.12 15.35
CA LEU A 94 -14.95 -12.14 14.62
C LEU A 94 -15.61 -13.15 15.56
N LYS A 95 -14.96 -13.49 16.67
CA LYS A 95 -15.50 -14.39 17.70
C LYS A 95 -16.82 -13.89 18.33
N LYS A 96 -17.07 -12.57 18.31
CA LYS A 96 -18.36 -12.01 18.77
C LYS A 96 -19.54 -12.42 17.87
N PHE A 97 -19.25 -12.85 16.64
CA PHE A 97 -20.22 -13.25 15.62
C PHE A 97 -20.16 -14.75 15.30
N GLU A 98 -19.29 -15.53 15.96
CA GLU A 98 -19.17 -16.98 15.78
C GLU A 98 -20.19 -17.79 16.60
N GLY A 99 -21.04 -17.13 17.40
CA GLY A 99 -22.18 -17.78 18.03
C GLY A 99 -23.40 -17.74 17.11
N ASP A 100 -24.27 -18.75 17.20
CA ASP A 100 -25.57 -18.89 16.50
C ASP A 100 -26.50 -17.69 16.76
N ALA A 101 -26.17 -16.52 16.20
CA ALA A 101 -27.17 -15.54 15.88
C ALA A 101 -27.94 -16.14 14.71
N GLU A 102 -28.97 -16.92 15.03
CA GLU A 102 -30.02 -17.26 14.08
C GLU A 102 -30.35 -15.97 13.33
N HIS A 103 -30.08 -15.94 12.03
CA HIS A 103 -30.54 -14.87 11.16
C HIS A 103 -32.06 -14.94 11.18
N GLU A 104 -32.70 -14.30 12.16
CA GLU A 104 -34.15 -14.15 12.12
C GLU A 104 -34.45 -13.29 10.89
N PRO A 105 -35.19 -13.82 9.90
CA PRO A 105 -35.58 -13.04 8.75
C PRO A 105 -36.47 -11.91 9.26
N THR A 106 -35.90 -10.70 9.33
CA THR A 106 -36.65 -9.51 9.70
C THR A 106 -37.71 -9.31 8.63
N ARG A 107 -38.99 -9.46 9.00
CA ARG A 107 -40.10 -9.18 8.08
C ARG A 107 -40.12 -7.68 7.83
N LEU A 108 -39.65 -7.27 6.65
CA LEU A 108 -39.88 -5.93 6.14
C LEU A 108 -41.38 -5.80 5.88
N ASN A 109 -42.10 -5.09 6.76
CA ASN A 109 -43.44 -4.61 6.44
C ASN A 109 -43.28 -3.46 5.44
N LEU A 110 -43.23 -3.80 4.16
CA LEU A 110 -43.38 -2.83 3.08
C LEU A 110 -44.85 -2.47 3.03
N ASP A 111 -45.20 -1.35 3.68
CA ASP A 111 -46.47 -0.70 3.41
C ASP A 111 -46.42 -0.14 1.99
N MET A 112 -47.13 -0.83 1.10
CA MET A 112 -47.26 -0.48 -0.32
C MET A 112 -48.58 0.27 -0.58
N SER A 113 -49.18 0.89 0.43
CA SER A 113 -50.23 1.90 0.19
C SER A 113 -49.64 3.30 0.25
N ASP A 114 -49.28 3.80 -0.93
CA ASP A 114 -49.74 5.10 -1.40
C ASP A 114 -49.50 5.16 -2.92
N SER A 115 -50.60 5.03 -3.67
CA SER A 115 -50.76 5.34 -5.11
C SER A 115 -52.02 6.16 -5.28
#